data_AF-A0A3A2ZEU9-F1
#
_entry.id   AF-A0A3A2ZEU9-F1
#
_cell.length_a   1.000
_cell.length_b   1.000
_cell.length_c   1.000
_cell.angle_alpha   90.00
_cell.angle_beta   90.00
_cell.angle_gamma   90.00
#
_symmetry.space_group_name_H-M   'P 1'
#
loop_
_entity.id
_entity.type
_entity.pdbx_description
1 polymer ?
#
loop_
_entity_poly.entity_id
_entity_poly.type
_entity_poly.pdbx_seq_one_letter_code
_entity_poly.pdbx_strand_id
1 'polypeptide(L)'
;MEDLDHILDDITNPDTGSLHGAVFIAVDKSGNTIYQKASGRTSVDPDGAKPLQINALYWVASMTKLVTAVSVIQLVERGILSLDDDVREKLPELKDIQLLNDMKYGA
;
A
#
# COMPACT_ATOMS: atom_id res chain seq x y z
N MET A 1 -6.99 18.19 14.94
CA MET A 1 -5.66 17.75 14.47
C MET A 1 -4.85 17.22 15.64
N GLU A 2 -4.90 17.88 16.81
CA GLU A 2 -4.35 17.35 18.08
C GLU A 2 -4.80 15.90 18.37
N ASP A 3 -6.07 15.54 18.11
CA ASP A 3 -6.52 14.15 18.28
C ASP A 3 -5.76 13.15 17.38
N LEU A 4 -5.45 13.53 16.12
CA LEU A 4 -4.67 12.69 15.21
C LEU A 4 -3.20 12.62 15.64
N ASP A 5 -2.68 13.73 16.18
CA ASP A 5 -1.34 13.78 16.74
C ASP A 5 -1.22 12.81 17.91
N HIS A 6 -2.18 12.84 18.82
CA HIS A 6 -2.26 11.95 19.98
C HIS A 6 -2.40 10.49 19.55
N ILE A 7 -3.29 10.16 18.62
CA ILE A 7 -3.44 8.78 18.12
C ILE A 7 -2.11 8.25 17.56
N LEU A 8 -1.40 9.05 16.76
CA LEU A 8 -0.11 8.63 16.19
C LEU A 8 0.97 8.49 17.25
N ASP A 9 1.04 9.40 18.22
CA ASP A 9 2.05 9.34 19.28
C ASP A 9 1.80 8.17 20.24
N ASP A 10 0.53 7.90 20.58
CA ASP A 10 0.14 6.80 21.46
C ASP A 10 0.42 5.44 20.81
N ILE A 11 0.04 5.25 19.54
CA ILE A 11 0.25 3.96 18.85
C ILE A 11 1.72 3.71 18.52
N THR A 12 2.54 4.77 18.44
CA THR A 12 3.98 4.68 18.18
C THR A 12 4.86 4.86 19.41
N ASN A 13 4.24 4.96 20.60
CA ASN A 13 4.97 4.99 21.85
C ASN A 13 5.86 3.74 21.98
N PRO A 14 7.17 3.87 22.26
CA PRO A 14 8.09 2.73 22.28
C PRO A 14 7.83 1.74 23.42
N ASP A 15 7.19 2.18 24.51
CA ASP A 15 6.94 1.39 25.70
C ASP A 15 5.55 0.73 25.69
N THR A 16 4.55 1.41 25.11
CA THR A 16 3.14 0.98 25.17
C THR A 16 2.47 0.80 23.82
N GLY A 17 3.06 1.33 22.75
CA GLY A 17 2.51 1.33 21.40
C GLY A 17 2.69 -0.01 20.69
N SER A 18 1.90 -0.24 19.63
CA SER A 18 1.97 -1.45 18.83
C SER A 18 2.76 -1.29 17.54
N LEU A 19 3.13 -0.06 17.17
CA LEU A 19 3.89 0.24 15.97
C LEU A 19 5.20 0.93 16.36
N HIS A 20 6.30 0.62 15.66
CA HIS A 20 7.57 1.33 15.88
C HIS A 20 7.56 2.73 15.27
N GLY A 21 6.75 2.94 14.22
CA GLY A 21 6.61 4.22 13.55
C GLY A 21 5.46 4.22 12.54
N ALA A 22 4.89 5.39 12.30
CA ALA A 22 3.78 5.59 11.37
C ALA A 22 3.82 6.99 10.74
N VAL A 23 3.37 7.08 9.49
CA VAL A 23 3.16 8.34 8.77
C VAL A 23 1.70 8.41 8.32
N PHE A 24 1.06 9.56 8.56
CA PHE A 24 -0.28 9.84 8.05
C PHE A 24 -0.29 11.18 7.32
N ILE A 25 -0.85 11.19 6.12
CA ILE A 25 -0.93 12.36 5.25
C ILE A 25 -2.35 12.43 4.67
N ALA A 26 -2.98 13.59 4.79
CA ALA A 26 -4.27 13.89 4.19
C ALA A 26 -4.13 15.14 3.30
N VAL A 27 -4.58 15.02 2.05
CA VAL A 27 -4.53 16.09 1.05
C VAL A 27 -5.93 16.32 0.48
N ASP A 28 -6.26 17.57 0.17
CA ASP A 28 -7.52 17.91 -0.50
C ASP A 28 -7.43 17.70 -2.03
N LYS A 29 -8.56 17.88 -2.73
CA LYS A 29 -8.63 17.77 -4.20
C LYS A 29 -7.81 18.82 -4.96
N SER A 30 -7.45 19.93 -4.30
CA SER A 30 -6.65 21.01 -4.87
C SER A 30 -5.15 20.76 -4.67
N GLY A 31 -4.78 19.69 -3.96
CA GLY A 31 -3.41 19.34 -3.62
C GLY A 31 -2.89 19.99 -2.34
N ASN A 32 -3.74 20.67 -1.56
CA ASN A 32 -3.31 21.25 -0.29
C ASN A 32 -3.22 20.17 0.78
N THR A 33 -2.11 20.13 1.51
CA THR A 33 -1.98 19.27 2.69
C THR A 33 -2.88 19.78 3.80
N ILE A 34 -3.88 18.97 4.17
CA ILE A 34 -4.78 19.22 5.31
C ILE A 34 -4.07 18.84 6.60
N TYR A 35 -3.32 17.73 6.57
CA TYR A 35 -2.57 17.20 7.70
C TYR A 35 -1.42 16.33 7.21
N GLN A 36 -0.27 16.39 7.89
CA GLN A 36 0.80 15.42 7.74
C GLN A 36 1.58 15.27 9.05
N LYS A 37 1.88 14.04 9.44
CA LYS A 37 2.75 13.75 10.59
C LYS A 37 3.46 12.42 10.41
N ALA A 38 4.70 12.38 10.89
CA ALA A 38 5.47 11.16 11.13
C ALA A 38 5.64 11.05 12.64
N SER A 39 5.40 9.86 13.21
CA SER A 39 5.67 9.58 14.62
C SER A 39 6.37 8.25 14.79
N GLY A 40 7.09 8.10 15.91
CA GLY A 40 7.95 6.96 16.20
C GLY A 40 9.31 7.01 15.49
N ARG A 41 9.86 5.83 15.22
CA ARG A 41 11.24 5.62 14.79
C ARG A 41 11.33 4.71 13.57
N THR A 42 12.50 4.68 12.93
CA THR A 42 12.76 3.87 11.72
C THR A 42 13.03 2.39 11.98
N SER A 43 13.20 1.98 13.23
CA SER A 43 13.54 0.61 13.61
C SER A 43 13.01 0.31 15.02
N VAL A 44 12.78 -0.98 15.30
CA VAL A 44 12.52 -1.50 16.65
C VAL A 44 13.80 -1.63 17.48
N ASP A 45 14.96 -1.69 16.83
CA ASP A 45 16.28 -1.75 17.49
C ASP A 45 16.69 -0.35 17.97
N PRO A 46 16.80 -0.12 19.29
CA PRO A 46 17.12 1.19 19.86
C PRO A 46 18.45 1.77 19.39
N ASP A 47 19.44 0.92 19.10
CA ASP A 47 20.82 1.33 18.81
C ASP A 47 20.96 1.91 17.39
N GLY A 48 20.05 1.55 16.48
CA GLY A 48 19.99 2.04 15.10
C GLY A 48 18.78 2.91 14.76
N ALA A 49 17.82 3.05 15.68
CA ALA A 49 16.53 3.69 15.41
C ALA A 49 16.63 5.23 15.41
N LYS A 50 16.30 5.86 14.28
CA LYS A 50 16.23 7.32 14.11
C LYS A 50 14.78 7.80 14.16
N PRO A 51 14.51 9.08 14.49
CA PRO A 51 13.18 9.65 14.35
C PRO A 51 12.66 9.49 12.92
N LEU A 52 11.43 9.00 12.78
CA LEU A 52 10.80 8.79 11.49
C LEU A 52 10.56 10.12 10.77
N GLN A 53 10.79 10.15 9.46
CA GLN A 53 10.57 11.34 8.63
C GLN A 53 9.35 11.13 7.74
N ILE A 54 8.68 12.23 7.35
CA ILE A 54 7.50 12.22 6.47
C ILE A 54 7.79 11.52 5.14
N ASN A 55 9.00 11.69 4.60
CA ASN A 55 9.44 11.14 3.32
C ASN A 55 10.23 9.82 3.46
N ALA A 56 10.06 9.10 4.57
CA ALA A 56 10.68 7.79 4.74
C ALA A 56 10.23 6.81 3.64
N LEU A 57 11.11 5.90 3.25
CA LEU A 57 10.79 4.86 2.27
C LEU A 57 10.00 3.73 2.93
N TYR A 58 8.88 3.35 2.31
CA TYR A 58 8.03 2.26 2.77
C TYR A 58 7.90 1.18 1.71
N TRP A 59 7.82 -0.07 2.17
CA TRP A 59 7.30 -1.15 1.36
C TRP A 59 5.77 -1.10 1.37
N VAL A 60 5.17 -0.61 0.28
CA VAL A 60 3.72 -0.36 0.19
C VAL A 60 2.88 -1.58 -0.19
N ALA A 61 3.54 -2.73 -0.45
CA ALA A 61 2.91 -4.02 -0.75
C ALA A 61 1.69 -3.92 -1.69
N SER A 62 0.50 -4.35 -1.26
CA SER A 62 -0.70 -4.37 -2.11
C SER A 62 -1.19 -2.99 -2.58
N MET A 63 -0.73 -1.87 -1.99
CA MET A 63 -1.05 -0.53 -2.51
C MET A 63 -0.53 -0.34 -3.94
N THR A 64 0.45 -1.12 -4.38
CA THR A 64 0.92 -1.15 -5.77
C THR A 64 -0.21 -1.44 -6.77
N LYS A 65 -1.26 -2.18 -6.36
CA LYS A 65 -2.42 -2.49 -7.23
C LYS A 65 -3.10 -1.22 -7.76
N LEU A 66 -3.14 -0.13 -6.99
CA LEU A 66 -3.72 1.14 -7.45
C LEU A 66 -2.91 1.71 -8.63
N VAL A 67 -1.58 1.74 -8.51
CA VAL A 67 -0.68 2.22 -9.56
C VAL A 67 -0.78 1.33 -10.81
N THR A 68 -0.84 0.01 -10.62
CA THR A 68 -1.04 -0.95 -11.72
C THR A 68 -2.39 -0.73 -12.41
N ALA A 69 -3.48 -0.54 -11.67
CA ALA A 69 -4.80 -0.30 -12.23
C ALA A 69 -4.82 0.99 -13.06
N VAL A 70 -4.26 2.09 -12.55
CA VAL A 70 -4.13 3.35 -13.31
C VAL A 70 -3.34 3.13 -14.59
N SER A 71 -2.24 2.37 -14.53
CA SER A 71 -1.44 2.05 -15.71
C SER A 71 -2.23 1.26 -16.76
N VAL A 72 -3.06 0.30 -16.35
CA VAL A 72 -3.95 -0.45 -17.26
C VAL A 72 -4.99 0.47 -17.89
N ILE A 73 -5.65 1.34 -17.12
CA ILE A 73 -6.63 2.28 -17.66
C ILE A 73 -5.99 3.26 -18.66
N GLN A 74 -4.76 3.72 -18.41
CA GLN A 74 -4.01 4.52 -19.38
C GLN A 74 -3.74 3.79 -20.70
N LEU A 75 -3.57 2.46 -20.69
CA LEU A 75 -3.44 1.65 -21.91
C LEU A 75 -4.78 1.52 -22.63
N VAL A 76 -5.88 1.42 -21.89
CA VAL A 76 -7.25 1.42 -22.46
C VAL A 76 -7.57 2.75 -23.14
N GLU A 77 -7.27 3.88 -22.50
CA GLU A 77 -7.46 5.22 -23.08
C GLU A 77 -6.68 5.41 -24.39
N ARG A 78 -5.52 4.76 -24.52
CA ARG A 78 -4.67 4.78 -25.72
C ARG A 78 -5.14 3.81 -26.81
N GLY A 79 -6.19 3.02 -26.56
CA GLY A 79 -6.66 1.99 -27.48
C GLY A 79 -5.71 0.80 -27.64
N ILE A 80 -4.75 0.63 -26.72
CA ILE A 80 -3.79 -0.49 -26.73
C ILE A 80 -4.42 -1.77 -26.15
N LEU A 81 -5.35 -1.61 -25.21
CA LEU A 81 -6.13 -2.66 -24.59
C LEU A 81 -7.61 -2.28 -24.56
N SER A 82 -8.50 -3.26 -24.47
CA SER A 82 -9.87 -3.06 -24.00
C SER A 82 -10.06 -3.71 -22.62
N LEU A 83 -11.00 -3.21 -21.83
CA LEU A 83 -11.42 -3.89 -20.59
C LEU A 83 -12.09 -5.24 -20.87
N ASP A 84 -12.68 -5.39 -22.06
CA ASP A 84 -13.35 -6.61 -22.50
C ASP A 84 -12.44 -7.51 -23.38
N ASP A 85 -11.15 -7.17 -23.50
CA ASP A 85 -10.20 -8.01 -24.24
C ASP A 85 -10.12 -9.41 -23.60
N ASP A 86 -10.09 -10.44 -24.44
CA ASP A 86 -9.62 -11.74 -23.99
C ASP A 86 -8.12 -11.68 -23.68
N VAL A 87 -7.79 -11.52 -22.41
CA VAL A 87 -6.41 -11.36 -21.94
C VAL A 87 -5.54 -12.58 -22.26
N ARG A 88 -6.13 -13.76 -22.51
CA ARG A 88 -5.38 -14.99 -22.83
C ARG A 88 -4.62 -14.88 -24.15
N GLU A 89 -5.05 -14.01 -25.06
CA GLU A 89 -4.32 -13.72 -26.30
C GLU A 89 -3.02 -12.95 -26.05
N LYS A 90 -2.91 -12.26 -24.90
CA LYS A 90 -1.73 -11.49 -24.48
C LYS A 90 -0.90 -12.21 -23.42
N LEU A 91 -1.55 -13.01 -22.56
CA LEU A 91 -0.95 -13.79 -21.48
C LEU A 91 -1.23 -15.28 -21.72
N PRO A 92 -0.44 -15.96 -22.58
CA PRO A 92 -0.70 -17.34 -22.98
C PRO A 92 -0.66 -18.33 -21.81
N GLU A 93 0.04 -18.02 -20.72
CA GLU A 93 0.04 -18.80 -19.48
C GLU A 93 -1.35 -18.93 -18.84
N LEU A 94 -2.28 -18.04 -19.16
CA LEU A 94 -3.66 -18.08 -18.66
C LEU A 94 -4.57 -19.02 -19.48
N LYS A 95 -4.14 -19.48 -20.67
CA LYS A 95 -4.96 -20.32 -21.56
C LYS A 95 -5.33 -21.66 -20.93
N ASP A 96 -4.38 -22.25 -20.20
CA ASP A 96 -4.50 -23.61 -19.66
C ASP A 96 -4.80 -23.62 -18.15
N ILE A 97 -5.18 -22.48 -17.55
CA ILE A 97 -5.55 -22.44 -16.13
C ILE A 97 -6.77 -23.31 -15.90
N GLN A 98 -6.61 -24.29 -15.01
CA GLN A 98 -7.67 -25.20 -14.63
C GLN A 98 -8.51 -24.62 -13.49
N LEU A 99 -9.80 -24.93 -13.51
CA LEU A 99 -10.69 -24.64 -12.39
C LEU A 99 -10.48 -25.71 -11.31
N LEU A 100 -10.04 -25.26 -10.15
CA LEU A 100 -9.97 -26.08 -8.94
C LEU A 100 -11.39 -26.33 -8.43
N ASN A 101 -11.94 -27.52 -8.68
CA ASN A 101 -13.30 -27.89 -8.27
C ASN A 101 -13.40 -28.39 -6.83
N ASP A 102 -12.33 -29.02 -6.31
CA ASP A 102 -12.32 -29.57 -4.95
C ASP A 102 -10.90 -29.62 -4.38
N MET A 103 -10.78 -29.41 -3.08
CA MET A 103 -9.54 -29.48 -2.32
C MET A 103 -9.55 -30.77 -1.51
N LYS A 104 -9.02 -31.85 -2.09
CA LYS A 104 -8.86 -33.10 -1.35
C LYS A 104 -7.71 -32.96 -0.36
N TYR A 105 -8.03 -32.86 0.93
CA TYR A 105 -7.07 -33.11 1.98
C TYR A 105 -6.80 -34.62 2.03
N GLY A 106 -5.54 -35.01 1.89
CA GLY A 106 -5.13 -36.43 1.99
C GLY A 106 -5.50 -36.99 3.36
N ALA A 107 -6.05 -38.20 3.35
CA ALA A 107 -6.26 -39.02 4.56
C ALA A 107 -4.93 -39.60 5.05
#